data_AF-A0A2W4XYV5-F1
#
_entry.id   AF-A0A2W4XYV5-F1
#
_cell.length_a   1.000
_cell.length_b   1.000
_cell.length_c   1.000
_cell.angle_alpha   90.00
_cell.angle_beta   90.00
_cell.angle_gamma   90.00
#
_symmetry.space_group_name_H-M   'P 1'
#
loop_
_entity.id
_entity.type
_entity.pdbx_description
1 polymer ?
#
loop_
_entity_poly.entity_id
_entity_poly.type
_entity_poly.pdbx_seq_one_letter_code
_entity_poly.pdbx_strand_id
1 'polypeptide(L)'
;MEDIHGLDLLKVEKEVLNRIFLPILKFAISSGLININRLSEADYIFSVMLDNINSITERIVSFDKVNDDFLSSAHDAIAANRLEVAVILLATWVENRLNLFYSETLIIDHNFDFNESKKVIATNNLDNKVGFLFTLVSKLEMDSDLRKRILSLADLRNQIVHNKAQPNRVNGEIVSSGIKIRQQVEQINFAEIFETIEWLSKTLEDALINFESGKDDYKFAQEAFDTLKKAKYLS
;
A
#
# COMPACT_ATOMS: atom_id res chain seq x y z
N MET A 1 0.13 37.71 9.13
CA MET A 1 -1.05 37.01 8.59
C MET A 1 -0.92 37.13 7.09
N GLU A 2 -0.17 36.19 6.50
CA GLU A 2 -0.04 36.11 5.05
C GLU A 2 -1.30 35.45 4.49
N ASP A 3 -1.89 36.12 3.51
CA ASP A 3 -3.03 35.64 2.72
C ASP A 3 -2.71 34.26 2.12
N ILE A 4 -3.54 33.27 2.44
CA ILE A 4 -3.64 32.03 1.67
C ILE A 4 -4.40 32.39 0.38
N HIS A 5 -3.71 33.12 -0.50
CA HIS A 5 -4.18 33.42 -1.84
C HIS A 5 -3.99 32.18 -2.73
N GLY A 6 -5.11 31.59 -3.17
CA GLY A 6 -5.17 30.93 -4.47
C GLY A 6 -4.95 29.43 -4.51
N LEU A 7 -5.41 28.65 -3.52
CA LEU A 7 -5.82 27.28 -3.81
C LEU A 7 -7.12 27.37 -4.60
N ASP A 8 -7.01 27.33 -5.92
CA ASP A 8 -8.14 27.16 -6.83
C ASP A 8 -8.82 25.83 -6.47
N LEU A 9 -9.82 25.89 -5.59
CA LEU A 9 -10.54 24.73 -5.05
C LEU A 9 -11.10 23.86 -6.19
N LEU A 10 -11.45 24.46 -7.33
CA LEU A 10 -11.87 23.74 -8.53
C LEU A 10 -10.71 22.96 -9.17
N LYS A 11 -9.49 23.48 -9.11
CA LYS A 11 -8.29 22.79 -9.59
C LYS A 11 -7.92 21.62 -8.67
N VAL A 12 -8.06 21.80 -7.36
CA VAL A 12 -7.83 20.73 -6.36
C VAL A 12 -8.90 19.65 -6.46
N GLU A 13 -10.19 20.01 -6.55
CA GLU A 13 -11.28 19.06 -6.79
C GLU A 13 -11.05 18.27 -8.08
N LYS A 14 -10.65 18.94 -9.17
CA LYS A 14 -10.32 18.27 -10.44
C LYS A 14 -9.13 17.34 -10.33
N GLU A 15 -8.08 17.71 -9.61
CA GLU A 15 -6.94 16.84 -9.38
C GLU A 15 -7.30 15.63 -8.52
N VAL A 16 -8.10 15.82 -7.47
CA VAL A 16 -8.59 14.75 -6.60
C VAL A 16 -9.54 13.81 -7.36
N LEU A 17 -10.48 14.35 -8.14
CA LEU A 17 -11.35 13.55 -9.02
C LEU A 17 -10.54 12.79 -10.06
N ASN A 18 -9.57 13.40 -10.74
CA ASN A 18 -8.72 12.68 -11.69
C ASN A 18 -7.93 11.54 -11.00
N ARG A 19 -7.44 11.78 -9.77
CA ARG A 19 -6.66 10.80 -9.00
C ARG A 19 -7.48 9.63 -8.47
N ILE A 20 -8.75 9.85 -8.12
CA ILE A 20 -9.61 8.83 -7.51
C ILE A 20 -10.46 8.11 -8.57
N PHE A 21 -11.01 8.86 -9.52
CA PHE A 21 -12.00 8.32 -10.45
C PHE A 21 -11.37 7.45 -11.55
N LEU A 22 -10.13 7.75 -11.94
CA LEU A 22 -9.44 6.98 -12.97
C LEU A 22 -9.06 5.56 -12.49
N PRO A 23 -8.52 5.37 -11.27
CA PRO A 23 -8.35 4.03 -10.68
C PRO A 23 -9.67 3.26 -10.53
N ILE A 24 -10.76 3.95 -10.15
CA ILE A 24 -12.09 3.32 -10.04
C ILE A 24 -12.58 2.82 -11.40
N LEU A 25 -12.46 3.64 -12.44
CA LEU A 25 -12.85 3.26 -13.81
C LEU A 25 -11.98 2.12 -14.34
N LYS A 26 -10.67 2.17 -14.09
CA LYS A 26 -9.73 1.11 -14.44
C LYS A 26 -10.11 -0.20 -13.77
N PHE A 27 -10.43 -0.17 -12.47
CA PHE A 27 -10.93 -1.34 -11.74
C PHE A 27 -12.25 -1.88 -12.32
N ALA A 28 -13.19 -1.00 -12.65
CA ALA A 28 -14.48 -1.40 -13.22
C ALA A 28 -14.32 -2.02 -14.61
N ILE A 29 -13.36 -1.55 -15.41
CA ILE A 29 -13.00 -2.13 -16.71
C ILE A 29 -12.31 -3.49 -16.53
N SER A 30 -11.26 -3.57 -15.71
CA SER A 30 -10.50 -4.81 -15.50
C SER A 30 -11.33 -5.91 -14.84
N SER A 31 -12.29 -5.54 -13.99
CA SER A 31 -13.23 -6.49 -13.37
C SER A 31 -14.38 -6.89 -14.29
N GLY A 32 -14.43 -6.40 -15.53
CA GLY A 32 -15.49 -6.69 -16.50
C GLY A 32 -16.85 -6.08 -16.17
N LEU A 33 -16.93 -5.15 -15.20
CA LEU A 33 -18.16 -4.42 -14.87
C LEU A 33 -18.53 -3.47 -16.02
N ILE A 34 -17.52 -2.83 -16.61
CA ILE A 34 -17.68 -1.97 -17.80
C ILE A 34 -17.26 -2.75 -19.04
N ASN A 35 -18.19 -2.90 -19.98
CA ASN A 35 -17.90 -3.45 -21.30
C ASN A 35 -17.17 -2.40 -22.16
N ILE A 36 -15.93 -2.70 -22.54
CA ILE A 36 -15.07 -1.82 -23.35
C ILE A 36 -15.69 -1.43 -24.71
N ASN A 37 -16.63 -2.20 -25.23
CA ASN A 37 -17.31 -1.88 -26.49
C ASN A 37 -18.35 -0.76 -26.34
N ARG A 38 -18.63 -0.32 -25.11
CA ARG A 38 -19.64 0.69 -24.76
C ARG A 38 -19.04 1.92 -24.08
N LEU A 39 -17.73 2.15 -24.21
CA LEU A 39 -17.03 3.28 -23.57
C LEU A 39 -17.45 4.65 -24.13
N SER A 40 -18.15 4.68 -25.26
CA SER A 40 -18.76 5.89 -25.83
C SER A 40 -20.12 6.23 -25.19
N GLU A 41 -20.71 5.34 -24.40
CA GLU A 41 -22.03 5.50 -23.79
C GLU A 41 -21.90 6.02 -22.35
N ALA A 42 -21.90 7.34 -22.18
CA ALA A 42 -21.72 7.98 -20.88
C ALA A 42 -22.74 7.51 -19.81
N ASP A 43 -24.02 7.41 -20.20
CA ASP A 43 -25.09 6.97 -19.29
C ASP A 43 -24.89 5.53 -18.82
N TYR A 44 -24.39 4.66 -19.71
CA TYR A 44 -24.06 3.29 -19.35
C TYR A 44 -22.91 3.25 -18.34
N ILE A 45 -21.78 3.91 -18.64
CA ILE A 45 -20.63 3.96 -17.73
C ILE A 45 -21.06 4.48 -16.36
N PHE A 46 -21.81 5.58 -16.33
CA PHE A 46 -22.25 6.22 -15.09
C PHE A 46 -23.21 5.31 -14.30
N SER A 47 -24.14 4.64 -14.97
CA SER A 47 -25.05 3.68 -14.32
C SER A 47 -24.32 2.50 -13.70
N VAL A 48 -23.36 1.88 -14.42
CA VAL A 48 -22.55 0.79 -13.89
C VAL A 48 -21.76 1.24 -12.67
N MET A 49 -21.18 2.44 -12.73
CA MET A 49 -20.41 3.01 -11.63
C MET A 49 -21.27 3.29 -10.41
N LEU A 50 -22.48 3.82 -10.58
CA LEU A 50 -23.44 4.05 -9.48
C LEU A 50 -23.93 2.74 -8.87
N ASP A 51 -24.32 1.78 -9.70
CA ASP A 51 -24.85 0.49 -9.26
C ASP A 51 -23.81 -0.34 -8.49
N ASN A 52 -22.54 -0.10 -8.78
CA ASN A 52 -21.41 -0.77 -8.14
C ASN A 52 -20.62 0.13 -7.19
N ILE A 53 -21.07 1.37 -6.92
CA ILE A 53 -20.24 2.32 -6.17
C ILE A 53 -19.92 1.79 -4.78
N ASN A 54 -20.89 1.17 -4.11
CA ASN A 54 -20.69 0.62 -2.77
C ASN A 54 -19.68 -0.53 -2.77
N SER A 55 -19.73 -1.44 -3.75
CA SER A 55 -18.77 -2.56 -3.82
C SER A 55 -17.36 -2.08 -4.17
N ILE A 56 -17.25 -1.03 -4.99
CA ILE A 56 -15.98 -0.40 -5.35
C ILE A 56 -15.43 0.39 -4.15
N THR A 57 -16.25 1.20 -3.47
CA THR A 57 -15.84 2.02 -2.33
C THR A 57 -15.59 1.20 -1.07
N GLU A 58 -16.36 0.14 -0.80
CA GLU A 58 -16.11 -0.74 0.35
C GLU A 58 -14.76 -1.44 0.22
N ARG A 59 -14.37 -1.84 -0.99
CA ARG A 59 -13.02 -2.32 -1.25
C ARG A 59 -12.00 -1.21 -0.96
N ILE A 60 -12.12 -0.03 -1.58
CA ILE A 60 -11.14 1.06 -1.40
C ILE A 60 -11.03 1.50 0.09
N VAL A 61 -12.14 1.70 0.79
CA VAL A 61 -12.20 2.24 2.16
C VAL A 61 -11.82 1.22 3.24
N SER A 62 -12.12 -0.07 3.05
CA SER A 62 -11.78 -1.09 4.04
C SER A 62 -10.27 -1.34 4.14
N PHE A 63 -9.50 -1.04 3.09
CA PHE A 63 -8.06 -1.25 3.06
C PHE A 63 -7.23 -0.11 3.69
N ASP A 64 -7.65 1.16 3.56
CA ASP A 64 -6.93 2.28 4.17
C ASP A 64 -7.13 2.35 5.69
N LYS A 65 -8.36 2.11 6.17
CA LYS A 65 -8.68 2.23 7.60
C LYS A 65 -7.93 1.24 8.49
N VAL A 66 -7.70 0.01 8.01
CA VAL A 66 -6.96 -1.02 8.75
C VAL A 66 -5.47 -0.65 8.88
N ASN A 67 -4.91 0.11 7.94
CA ASN A 67 -3.51 0.53 7.99
C ASN A 67 -3.29 1.66 9.01
N ASP A 68 -4.19 2.64 9.09
CA ASP A 68 -4.08 3.74 10.07
C ASP A 68 -4.17 3.25 11.53
N ASP A 69 -4.97 2.21 11.78
CA ASP A 69 -5.13 1.61 13.12
C ASP A 69 -3.80 1.03 13.66
N PHE A 70 -2.95 0.47 12.79
CA PHE A 70 -1.64 -0.05 13.20
C PHE A 70 -0.67 1.06 13.61
N LEU A 71 -0.62 2.16 12.87
CA LEU A 71 0.28 3.29 13.16
C LEU A 71 -0.12 3.99 14.46
N SER A 72 -1.43 4.27 14.63
CA SER A 72 -1.95 4.83 15.88
C SER A 72 -1.65 3.91 17.06
N SER A 73 -1.91 2.61 16.91
CA SER A 73 -1.62 1.62 17.96
C SER A 73 -0.13 1.50 18.28
N ALA A 74 0.75 1.67 17.29
CA ALA A 74 2.19 1.67 17.50
C ALA A 74 2.64 2.90 18.30
N HIS A 75 2.09 4.08 18.02
CA HIS A 75 2.33 5.28 18.84
C HIS A 75 1.88 5.08 20.29
N ASP A 76 0.69 4.52 20.52
CA ASP A 76 0.19 4.21 21.86
C ASP A 76 1.05 3.17 22.57
N ALA A 77 1.59 2.19 21.84
CA ALA A 77 2.52 1.21 22.38
C ALA A 77 3.85 1.85 22.79
N ILE A 78 4.40 2.75 21.98
CA ILE A 78 5.62 3.51 22.30
C ILE A 78 5.40 4.39 23.54
N ALA A 79 4.30 5.14 23.59
CA ALA A 79 3.95 6.02 24.71
C ALA A 79 3.81 5.23 26.03
N ALA A 80 3.30 4.00 25.95
CA ALA A 80 3.18 3.08 27.08
C ALA A 80 4.46 2.26 27.36
N ASN A 81 5.59 2.56 26.70
CA ASN A 81 6.87 1.84 26.79
C ASN A 81 6.75 0.32 26.50
N ARG A 82 5.82 -0.06 25.61
CA ARG A 82 5.62 -1.42 25.10
C ARG A 82 6.32 -1.55 23.74
N LEU A 83 7.63 -1.38 23.73
CA LEU A 83 8.42 -1.20 22.51
C LEU A 83 8.40 -2.43 21.60
N GLU A 84 8.42 -3.65 22.16
CA GLU A 84 8.33 -4.88 21.37
C GLU A 84 7.00 -4.96 20.60
N VAL A 85 5.90 -4.50 21.21
CA VAL A 85 4.58 -4.43 20.58
C VAL A 85 4.60 -3.41 19.45
N ALA A 86 5.21 -2.25 19.66
CA ALA A 86 5.35 -1.23 18.61
C ALA A 86 6.10 -1.77 17.38
N VAL A 87 7.22 -2.49 17.59
CA VAL A 87 7.96 -3.12 16.50
C VAL A 87 7.10 -4.12 15.72
N ILE A 88 6.33 -4.97 16.43
CA ILE A 88 5.42 -5.92 15.78
C ILE A 88 4.38 -5.19 14.93
N LEU A 89 3.76 -4.14 15.46
CA LEU A 89 2.72 -3.37 14.77
C LEU A 89 3.28 -2.68 13.51
N LEU A 90 4.45 -2.03 13.62
CA LEU A 90 5.08 -1.32 12.50
C LEU A 90 5.54 -2.30 11.39
N ALA A 91 6.15 -3.44 11.76
CA ALA A 91 6.51 -4.47 10.78
C ALA A 91 5.27 -5.08 10.09
N THR A 92 4.19 -5.28 10.85
CA THR A 92 2.92 -5.78 10.30
C THR A 92 2.29 -4.76 9.35
N TRP A 93 2.35 -3.48 9.68
CA TRP A 93 1.91 -2.40 8.80
C TRP A 93 2.67 -2.43 7.47
N VAL A 94 4.01 -2.55 7.50
CA VAL A 94 4.83 -2.63 6.27
C VAL A 94 4.40 -3.81 5.40
N GLU A 95 4.21 -4.98 6.00
CA GLU A 95 3.77 -6.16 5.25
C GLU A 95 2.37 -5.98 4.65
N ASN A 96 1.43 -5.41 5.40
CA ASN A 96 0.09 -5.12 4.91
C ASN A 96 0.09 -4.09 3.78
N ARG A 97 0.90 -3.03 3.88
CA ARG A 97 1.00 -2.00 2.85
C ARG A 97 1.56 -2.57 1.55
N LEU A 98 2.58 -3.43 1.62
CA LEU A 98 3.09 -4.15 0.46
C LEU A 98 2.06 -5.12 -0.13
N ASN A 99 1.37 -5.88 0.71
CA ASN A 99 0.32 -6.79 0.25
C ASN A 99 -0.80 -6.05 -0.48
N LEU A 100 -1.18 -4.88 0.01
CA LEU A 100 -2.17 -4.02 -0.63
C LEU A 100 -1.68 -3.56 -2.00
N PHE A 101 -0.47 -2.99 -2.06
CA PHE A 101 0.15 -2.59 -3.32
C PHE A 101 0.13 -3.73 -4.35
N TYR A 102 0.54 -4.95 -3.98
CA TYR A 102 0.49 -6.08 -4.91
C TYR A 102 -0.93 -6.51 -5.25
N SER A 103 -1.86 -6.47 -4.30
CA SER A 103 -3.25 -6.83 -4.60
C SER A 103 -3.85 -5.86 -5.61
N GLU A 104 -3.50 -4.59 -5.52
CA GLU A 104 -3.91 -3.57 -6.50
C GLU A 104 -3.21 -3.82 -7.83
N THR A 105 -1.88 -3.84 -7.89
CA THR A 105 -1.18 -3.95 -9.17
C THR A 105 -1.40 -5.30 -9.88
N LEU A 106 -1.49 -6.43 -9.16
CA LEU A 106 -1.72 -7.74 -9.78
C LEU A 106 -3.13 -7.87 -10.38
N ILE A 107 -4.16 -7.42 -9.64
CA ILE A 107 -5.55 -7.46 -10.12
C ILE A 107 -5.75 -6.44 -11.24
N ILE A 108 -5.26 -5.22 -11.04
CA ILE A 108 -5.54 -4.10 -11.93
C ILE A 108 -4.69 -4.18 -13.20
N ASP A 109 -3.41 -4.55 -13.10
CA ASP A 109 -2.46 -4.44 -14.23
C ASP A 109 -2.00 -5.76 -14.82
N HIS A 110 -2.08 -6.84 -14.07
CA HIS A 110 -1.70 -8.17 -14.56
C HIS A 110 -2.90 -9.05 -14.87
N ASN A 111 -4.12 -8.55 -14.66
CA ASN A 111 -5.38 -9.26 -14.88
C ASN A 111 -5.46 -10.60 -14.13
N PHE A 112 -4.83 -10.65 -12.95
CA PHE A 112 -4.92 -11.81 -12.07
C PHE A 112 -6.29 -11.79 -11.40
N ASP A 113 -6.91 -12.95 -11.27
CA ASP A 113 -8.07 -13.03 -10.40
C ASP A 113 -7.66 -12.84 -8.92
N PHE A 114 -8.66 -12.64 -8.06
CA PHE A 114 -8.41 -12.42 -6.63
C PHE A 114 -7.67 -13.58 -5.95
N ASN A 115 -7.97 -14.83 -6.34
CA ASN A 115 -7.36 -16.02 -5.75
C ASN A 115 -5.91 -16.20 -6.24
N GLU A 116 -5.64 -15.89 -7.51
CA GLU A 116 -4.30 -15.89 -8.09
C GLU A 116 -3.42 -14.82 -7.44
N SER A 117 -3.94 -13.59 -7.30
CA SER A 117 -3.24 -12.49 -6.62
C SER A 117 -2.92 -12.86 -5.17
N LYS A 118 -3.91 -13.38 -4.43
CA LYS A 118 -3.71 -13.86 -3.06
C LYS A 118 -2.66 -14.96 -2.97
N LYS A 119 -2.65 -15.89 -3.92
CA LYS A 119 -1.65 -16.98 -3.97
C LYS A 119 -0.24 -16.42 -4.18
N VAL A 120 -0.04 -15.51 -5.14
CA VAL A 120 1.26 -14.86 -5.38
C VAL A 120 1.76 -14.15 -4.13
N ILE A 121 0.90 -13.34 -3.51
CA ILE A 121 1.24 -12.57 -2.31
C ILE A 121 1.61 -13.50 -1.15
N ALA A 122 0.85 -14.59 -0.96
CA ALA A 122 1.05 -15.53 0.14
C ALA A 122 2.30 -16.42 -0.03
N THR A 123 2.70 -16.73 -1.28
CA THR A 123 3.87 -17.57 -1.54
C THR A 123 5.20 -16.83 -1.50
N ASN A 124 5.19 -15.50 -1.48
CA ASN A 124 6.39 -14.68 -1.42
C ASN A 124 6.68 -14.21 0.01
N ASN A 125 7.92 -14.38 0.44
CA ASN A 125 8.40 -13.78 1.68
C ASN A 125 8.64 -12.27 1.49
N LEU A 126 8.91 -11.55 2.58
CA LEU A 126 9.10 -10.10 2.53
C LEU A 126 10.29 -9.71 1.64
N ASP A 127 11.39 -10.45 1.66
CA ASP A 127 12.57 -10.19 0.82
C ASP A 127 12.24 -10.25 -0.68
N ASN A 128 11.48 -11.27 -1.09
CA ASN A 128 10.99 -11.36 -2.46
C ASN A 128 10.02 -10.23 -2.79
N LYS A 129 9.15 -9.82 -1.85
CA LYS A 129 8.24 -8.68 -2.03
C LYS A 129 9.04 -7.42 -2.34
N VAL A 130 9.88 -6.94 -1.42
CA VAL A 130 10.65 -5.69 -1.59
C VAL A 130 11.76 -5.76 -2.65
N GLY A 131 12.05 -6.93 -3.20
CA GLY A 131 13.03 -7.14 -4.26
C GLY A 131 12.37 -7.54 -5.58
N PHE A 132 12.49 -8.82 -5.91
CA PHE A 132 12.11 -9.35 -7.23
C PHE A 132 10.65 -9.08 -7.62
N LEU A 133 9.70 -9.30 -6.71
CA LEU A 133 8.29 -9.10 -7.01
C LEU A 133 7.97 -7.62 -7.22
N PHE A 134 8.54 -6.73 -6.40
CA PHE A 134 8.44 -5.29 -6.63
C PHE A 134 8.95 -4.91 -8.02
N THR A 135 10.13 -5.38 -8.43
CA THR A 135 10.66 -5.06 -9.76
C THR A 135 9.84 -5.65 -10.90
N LEU A 136 9.34 -6.87 -10.73
CA LEU A 136 8.48 -7.51 -11.72
C LEU A 136 7.19 -6.72 -11.94
N VAL A 137 6.57 -6.28 -10.84
CA VAL A 137 5.24 -5.68 -10.79
C VAL A 137 5.28 -4.16 -10.95
N SER A 138 6.38 -3.46 -10.65
CA SER A 138 6.49 -1.99 -10.77
C SER A 138 7.39 -1.53 -11.93
N LYS A 139 8.21 -2.43 -12.49
CA LYS A 139 9.31 -2.10 -13.43
C LYS A 139 10.35 -1.13 -12.84
N LEU A 140 10.29 -0.88 -11.54
CA LEU A 140 11.24 -0.06 -10.79
C LEU A 140 12.04 -0.94 -9.82
N GLU A 141 13.19 -0.46 -9.40
CA GLU A 141 13.94 -1.07 -8.30
C GLU A 141 13.68 -0.28 -7.02
N MET A 142 13.40 -0.99 -5.93
CA MET A 142 13.29 -0.37 -4.63
C MET A 142 14.68 0.06 -4.18
N ASP A 143 14.78 1.25 -3.59
CA ASP A 143 16.03 1.75 -3.04
C ASP A 143 16.66 0.72 -2.08
N SER A 144 17.97 0.50 -2.23
CA SER A 144 18.66 -0.57 -1.51
C SER A 144 18.71 -0.32 0.00
N ASP A 145 18.74 0.94 0.44
CA ASP A 145 18.76 1.28 1.86
C ASP A 145 17.37 1.19 2.47
N LEU A 146 16.33 1.61 1.73
CA LEU A 146 14.93 1.35 2.10
C LEU A 146 14.67 -0.17 2.27
N ARG A 147 15.10 -0.98 1.31
CA ARG A 147 14.99 -2.46 1.39
C ARG A 147 15.69 -3.00 2.63
N LYS A 148 16.93 -2.59 2.91
CA LYS A 148 17.67 -3.03 4.11
C LYS A 148 16.94 -2.67 5.40
N ARG A 149 16.40 -1.45 5.49
CA ARG A 149 15.66 -0.98 6.68
C ARG A 149 14.38 -1.79 6.92
N ILE A 150 13.60 -2.04 5.86
CA ILE A 150 12.39 -2.87 5.93
C ILE A 150 12.73 -4.31 6.38
N LEU A 151 13.76 -4.92 5.80
CA LEU A 151 14.17 -6.28 6.17
C LEU A 151 14.69 -6.36 7.60
N SER A 152 15.45 -5.36 8.04
CA SER A 152 15.94 -5.28 9.42
C SER A 152 14.78 -5.21 10.43
N LEU A 153 13.75 -4.40 10.11
CA LEU A 153 12.55 -4.30 10.95
C LEU A 153 11.78 -5.63 11.03
N ALA A 154 11.63 -6.32 9.89
CA ALA A 154 10.96 -7.61 9.84
C ALA A 154 11.74 -8.72 10.55
N ASP A 155 13.06 -8.73 10.43
CA ASP A 155 13.93 -9.65 11.16
C ASP A 155 13.81 -9.44 12.67
N LEU A 156 13.76 -8.19 13.12
CA LEU A 156 13.57 -7.89 14.54
C LEU A 156 12.20 -8.34 15.03
N ARG A 157 11.12 -8.10 14.26
CA ARG A 157 9.78 -8.64 14.56
C ARG A 157 9.81 -10.16 14.65
N ASN A 158 10.47 -10.84 13.73
CA ASN A 158 10.58 -12.30 13.74
C ASN A 158 11.34 -12.81 14.96
N GLN A 159 12.41 -12.12 15.36
CA GLN A 159 13.14 -12.42 16.59
C GLN A 159 12.24 -12.27 17.81
N ILE A 160 11.44 -11.19 17.90
CA ILE A 160 10.50 -10.97 19.02
C ILE A 160 9.43 -12.08 19.05
N VAL A 161 8.75 -12.33 17.93
CA VAL A 161 7.60 -13.25 17.85
C VAL A 161 8.02 -14.72 18.03
N HIS A 162 9.16 -15.11 17.47
CA HIS A 162 9.64 -16.49 17.49
C HIS A 162 10.72 -16.74 18.53
N ASN A 163 10.94 -15.81 19.47
CA ASN A 163 11.89 -16.00 20.56
C ASN A 163 11.49 -17.21 21.40
N LYS A 164 12.14 -18.35 21.14
CA LYS A 164 12.16 -19.49 22.06
C LYS A 164 13.25 -19.17 23.08
N ALA A 165 12.90 -19.16 24.37
CA ALA A 165 13.87 -19.00 25.44
C ALA A 165 14.91 -20.13 25.36
N GLN A 166 16.04 -19.85 24.69
CA GLN A 166 17.16 -20.76 24.60
C GLN A 166 18.32 -20.13 25.38
N PRO A 167 18.94 -20.88 26.32
CA PRO A 167 20.07 -20.36 27.07
C PRO A 167 21.25 -20.15 26.13
N ASN A 168 21.61 -18.88 25.88
CA ASN A 168 22.77 -18.51 25.10
C ASN A 168 23.89 -18.03 26.04
N ARG A 169 25.15 -18.35 25.72
CA ARG A 169 26.30 -17.88 26.49
C ARG A 169 26.95 -16.69 25.79
N VAL A 170 27.14 -15.58 26.50
CA VAL A 170 27.97 -14.44 26.08
C VAL A 170 29.00 -14.20 27.17
N ASN A 171 30.28 -14.18 26.82
CA ASN A 171 31.38 -13.96 27.78
C ASN A 171 31.35 -14.89 29.02
N GLY A 172 30.87 -16.13 28.85
CA GLY A 172 30.77 -17.09 29.95
C GLY A 172 29.50 -16.97 30.80
N GLU A 173 28.70 -15.91 30.62
CA GLU A 173 27.43 -15.72 31.32
C GLU A 173 26.25 -16.21 30.48
N ILE A 174 25.29 -16.88 31.13
CA ILE A 174 24.04 -17.30 30.49
C ILE A 174 23.15 -16.06 30.36
N VAL A 175 23.11 -15.48 29.17
CA VAL A 175 22.21 -14.37 28.85
C VAL A 175 21.04 -14.95 28.07
N SER A 176 19.83 -14.78 28.59
CA SER A 176 18.64 -15.24 27.87
C SER A 176 18.51 -14.51 26.54
N SER A 177 18.10 -15.21 25.48
CA SER A 177 17.82 -14.61 24.16
C SER A 177 16.86 -13.42 24.23
N GLY A 178 15.93 -13.44 25.20
CA GLY A 178 15.02 -12.32 25.47
C GLY A 178 15.68 -11.04 25.95
N ILE A 179 16.76 -11.11 26.74
CA ILE A 179 17.48 -9.91 27.21
C ILE A 179 18.16 -9.21 26.03
N LYS A 180 18.75 -9.96 25.10
CA LYS A 180 19.38 -9.39 23.89
C LYS A 180 18.38 -8.67 23.00
N ILE A 181 17.23 -9.30 22.75
CA ILE A 181 16.17 -8.71 21.92
C ILE A 181 15.65 -7.43 22.58
N ARG A 182 15.43 -7.44 23.91
CA ARG A 182 15.01 -6.24 24.63
C ARG A 182 16.03 -5.10 24.51
N GLN A 183 17.32 -5.39 24.67
CA GLN A 183 18.37 -4.39 24.49
C GLN A 183 18.41 -3.81 23.07
N GLN A 184 18.21 -4.65 22.05
CA GLN A 184 18.11 -4.19 20.66
C GLN A 184 16.89 -3.28 20.47
N VAL A 185 15.74 -3.66 21.05
CA VAL A 185 14.50 -2.87 20.96
C VAL A 185 14.61 -1.53 21.69
N GLU A 186 15.26 -1.50 22.85
CA GLU A 186 15.52 -0.27 23.62
C GLU A 186 16.44 0.71 22.89
N GLN A 187 17.25 0.23 21.95
CA GLN A 187 18.17 1.04 21.14
C GLN A 187 17.55 1.52 19.82
N ILE A 188 16.31 1.13 19.51
CA ILE A 188 15.64 1.55 18.28
C ILE A 188 15.38 3.05 18.30
N ASN A 189 15.77 3.71 17.21
CA ASN A 189 15.27 5.04 16.88
C ASN A 189 13.93 4.91 16.15
N PHE A 190 12.81 5.04 16.88
CA PHE A 190 11.48 4.94 16.29
C PHE A 190 11.19 6.04 15.27
N ALA A 191 11.82 7.22 15.38
CA ALA A 191 11.68 8.27 14.38
C ALA A 191 12.20 7.81 13.00
N GLU A 192 13.35 7.13 12.96
CA GLU A 192 13.90 6.56 11.72
C GLU A 192 13.00 5.46 11.14
N ILE A 193 12.27 4.71 11.98
CA ILE A 193 11.30 3.72 11.49
C ILE A 193 10.12 4.43 10.82
N PHE A 194 9.59 5.49 11.43
CA PHE A 194 8.49 6.26 10.82
C PHE A 194 8.93 6.93 9.51
N GLU A 195 10.14 7.48 9.44
CA GLU A 195 10.72 7.99 8.19
C GLU A 195 10.80 6.88 7.12
N THR A 196 11.17 5.66 7.52
CA THR A 196 11.22 4.50 6.61
C THR A 196 9.82 4.13 6.09
N ILE A 197 8.79 4.24 6.94
CA ILE A 197 7.38 3.99 6.60
C ILE A 197 6.86 5.04 5.61
N GLU A 198 7.15 6.31 5.84
CA GLU A 198 6.81 7.41 4.93
C GLU A 198 7.51 7.22 3.58
N TRP A 199 8.79 6.87 3.60
CA TRP A 199 9.55 6.59 2.38
C TRP A 199 8.96 5.41 1.60
N LEU A 200 8.64 4.29 2.26
CA LEU A 200 7.97 3.17 1.62
C LEU A 200 6.63 3.59 0.98
N SER A 201 5.80 4.34 1.72
CA SER A 201 4.50 4.80 1.21
C SER A 201 4.67 5.57 -0.08
N LYS A 202 5.58 6.55 -0.08
CA LYS A 202 5.90 7.35 -1.26
C LYS A 202 6.43 6.51 -2.41
N THR A 203 7.33 5.55 -2.15
CA THR A 203 7.85 4.65 -3.18
C THR A 203 6.76 3.81 -3.83
N LEU A 204 5.79 3.31 -3.06
CA LEU A 204 4.67 2.55 -3.59
C LEU A 204 3.69 3.43 -4.37
N GLU A 205 3.42 4.65 -3.90
CA GLU A 205 2.61 5.63 -4.62
C GLU A 205 3.25 6.04 -5.96
N ASP A 206 4.55 6.36 -5.94
CA ASP A 206 5.30 6.68 -7.14
C ASP A 206 5.32 5.50 -8.12
N ALA A 207 5.41 4.26 -7.61
CA ALA A 207 5.34 3.05 -8.43
C ALA A 207 3.95 2.86 -9.07
N LEU A 208 2.87 3.18 -8.37
CA LEU A 208 1.51 3.16 -8.92
C LEU A 208 1.30 4.26 -9.98
N ILE A 209 1.87 5.44 -9.79
CA ILE A 209 1.75 6.58 -10.71
C ILE A 209 2.57 6.38 -11.99
N ASN A 210 3.79 5.88 -11.88
CA ASN A 210 4.72 5.70 -13.01
C ASN A 210 4.47 4.42 -13.81
N PHE A 211 3.38 3.72 -13.55
CA PHE A 211 3.13 2.42 -14.14
C PHE A 211 2.56 2.52 -15.57
N GLU A 212 3.39 2.19 -16.57
CA GLU A 212 3.03 2.24 -18.00
C GLU A 212 2.30 0.98 -18.52
N SER A 213 2.35 -0.16 -17.82
CA SER A 213 1.70 -1.40 -18.30
C SER A 213 0.24 -1.47 -17.87
N GLY A 214 -0.52 -0.59 -18.50
CA GLY A 214 -1.97 -0.60 -18.61
C GLY A 214 -2.38 0.26 -19.80
N LYS A 215 -1.52 0.46 -20.82
CA LYS A 215 -1.79 1.43 -21.90
C LYS A 215 -3.15 1.27 -22.54
N ASP A 216 -3.70 0.05 -22.61
CA ASP A 216 -5.05 -0.17 -23.12
C ASP A 216 -6.12 0.07 -22.06
N ASP A 217 -6.05 -0.50 -20.85
CA ASP A 217 -7.06 -0.28 -19.80
C ASP A 217 -7.05 1.13 -19.20
N TYR A 218 -5.88 1.74 -19.06
CA TYR A 218 -5.71 3.15 -18.73
C TYR A 218 -6.21 4.04 -19.88
N LYS A 219 -5.96 3.68 -21.14
CA LYS A 219 -6.55 4.39 -22.28
C LYS A 219 -8.05 4.24 -22.31
N PHE A 220 -8.60 3.06 -22.02
CA PHE A 220 -10.04 2.82 -21.95
C PHE A 220 -10.68 3.51 -20.75
N ALA A 221 -10.00 3.54 -19.60
CA ALA A 221 -10.41 4.30 -18.42
C ALA A 221 -10.36 5.80 -18.72
N GLN A 222 -9.33 6.27 -19.42
CA GLN A 222 -9.21 7.65 -19.88
C GLN A 222 -10.29 8.00 -20.91
N GLU A 223 -10.60 7.09 -21.85
CA GLU A 223 -11.69 7.25 -22.83
C GLU A 223 -13.05 7.30 -22.12
N ALA A 224 -13.32 6.40 -21.16
CA ALA A 224 -14.52 6.45 -20.34
C ALA A 224 -14.61 7.74 -19.52
N PHE A 225 -13.49 8.15 -18.92
CA PHE A 225 -13.40 9.37 -18.13
C PHE A 225 -13.64 10.63 -18.98
N ASP A 226 -13.06 10.68 -20.19
CA ASP A 226 -13.27 11.75 -21.15
C ASP A 226 -14.72 11.75 -21.68
N THR A 227 -15.32 10.58 -21.88
CA THR A 227 -16.74 10.43 -22.22
C THR A 227 -17.64 11.00 -21.12
N LEU A 228 -17.38 10.67 -19.86
CA LEU A 228 -18.12 11.20 -18.70
C LEU A 228 -17.94 12.72 -18.54
N LYS A 229 -16.72 13.24 -18.75
CA LYS A 229 -16.44 14.69 -18.74
C LYS A 229 -17.18 15.42 -19.86
N LYS A 230 -17.16 14.89 -21.10
CA LYS A 230 -17.89 15.47 -22.23
C LYS A 230 -19.40 15.52 -21.98
N ALA A 231 -19.93 14.50 -21.33
CA ALA A 231 -21.33 14.42 -20.92
C ALA A 231 -21.67 15.25 -19.67
N LYS A 232 -20.69 15.95 -19.07
CA LYS A 232 -20.83 16.78 -17.87
C LYS A 232 -21.25 16.02 -16.60
N TYR A 233 -20.98 14.72 -16.55
CA TYR A 233 -21.12 13.93 -15.30
C TYR A 233 -19.96 14.20 -14.33
N LEU A 234 -18.81 14.66 -14.83
CA LEU A 234 -17.63 15.01 -14.07
C LEU A 234 -17.23 16.45 -14.45
N SER A 235 -17.48 17.41 -13.54
CA SER A 235 -17.25 18.84 -13.76
C SER A 235 -15.86 19.31 -13.36
#